data_AF-A0A8C4NB91-F1
#
_entry.id   AF-A0A8C4NB91-F1
#
_cell.length_a   1.000
_cell.length_b   1.000
_cell.length_c   1.000
_cell.angle_alpha   90.00
_cell.angle_beta   90.00
_cell.angle_gamma   90.00
#
_symmetry.space_group_name_H-M   'P 1'
#
loop_
_entity.id
_entity.type
_entity.pdbx_description
1 polymer ?
#
loop_
_entity_poly.entity_id
_entity_poly.type
_entity_poly.pdbx_seq_one_letter_code
_entity_poly.pdbx_strand_id
1 'polypeptide(L)'
;MSKQKEMIFLLEKFENSIFKSWTKGVDSVCQMNLQEHLLIRDTSSRLLSLNFKKELVSMLKEVRYLLKMKWNDIPSGLLDLHSKTDTYHKFVTTLELLVTSYNKVSESLEPLEEHLVQSELDDVDRELLQAEHTLTWESDGVWEYIQGVREVIYDLDTRLQKAKSNICTICGIVQDWLSLQLFKCKDKKSESLLDIVGPSTSLERSSKSIHSGGDHIHELLLENQTLFKAELDDVAWQAYLAHVDATLFDGLTNIINNSFQMLLTNMDLQEAAVPMFEVRLELDTSEPHL
;
A
#
# COMPACT_ATOMS: atom_id res chain seq x y z
N MET A 1 -42.47 -52.97 28.74
CA MET A 1 -42.24 -51.63 28.16
C MET A 1 -41.77 -51.79 26.72
N SER A 2 -42.32 -51.00 25.78
CA SER A 2 -42.03 -51.13 24.34
C SER A 2 -40.55 -50.91 24.04
N LYS A 3 -39.94 -51.73 23.16
CA LYS A 3 -38.55 -51.59 22.67
C LYS A 3 -38.19 -50.16 22.23
N GLN A 4 -39.20 -49.41 21.79
CA GLN A 4 -39.08 -48.01 21.39
C GLN A 4 -38.67 -47.09 22.56
N LYS A 5 -39.21 -47.33 23.77
CA LYS A 5 -38.82 -46.58 24.99
C LYS A 5 -37.39 -46.90 25.42
N GLU A 6 -36.98 -48.15 25.26
CA GLU A 6 -35.62 -48.59 25.56
C GLU A 6 -34.60 -47.97 24.60
N MET A 7 -34.95 -47.88 23.31
CA MET A 7 -34.11 -47.23 22.30
C MET A 7 -33.97 -45.72 22.53
N ILE A 8 -35.07 -45.02 22.88
CA ILE A 8 -35.02 -43.59 23.25
C ILE A 8 -34.11 -43.38 24.48
N PHE A 9 -34.26 -44.21 25.51
CA PHE A 9 -33.43 -44.12 26.71
C PHE A 9 -31.93 -44.34 26.42
N LEU A 10 -31.60 -45.29 25.54
CA LEU A 10 -30.20 -45.53 25.14
C LEU A 10 -29.62 -44.34 24.35
N LEU A 11 -30.42 -43.70 23.49
CA LEU A 11 -30.02 -42.50 22.75
C LEU A 11 -29.78 -41.32 23.70
N GLU A 12 -30.73 -41.03 24.61
CA GLU A 12 -30.57 -39.96 25.61
C GLU A 12 -29.34 -40.18 26.51
N LYS A 13 -29.06 -41.43 26.89
CA LYS A 13 -27.86 -41.77 27.66
C LYS A 13 -26.58 -41.54 26.87
N PHE A 14 -26.58 -41.89 25.59
CA PHE A 14 -25.44 -41.70 24.70
C PHE A 14 -25.17 -40.21 24.45
N GLU A 15 -26.22 -39.43 24.15
CA GLU A 15 -26.15 -37.97 23.98
C GLU A 15 -25.59 -37.29 25.24
N ASN A 16 -26.13 -37.64 26.42
CA ASN A 16 -25.62 -37.11 27.68
C ASN A 16 -24.17 -37.52 27.98
N SER A 17 -23.74 -38.70 27.54
CA SER A 17 -22.34 -39.14 27.68
C SER A 17 -21.41 -38.31 26.80
N ILE A 18 -21.82 -38.03 25.55
CA ILE A 18 -21.06 -37.16 24.64
C ILE A 18 -21.00 -35.75 25.22
N PHE A 19 -22.13 -35.19 25.66
CA PHE A 19 -22.19 -33.85 26.23
C PHE A 19 -21.29 -33.73 27.46
N LYS A 20 -21.36 -34.66 28.41
CA LYS A 20 -20.46 -34.67 29.59
C LYS A 20 -18.99 -34.82 29.22
N SER A 21 -18.67 -35.54 28.15
CA SER A 21 -17.30 -35.64 27.66
C SER A 21 -16.85 -34.33 27.04
N TRP A 22 -17.71 -33.66 26.29
CA TRP A 22 -17.45 -32.35 25.70
C TRP A 22 -17.23 -31.32 26.79
N THR A 23 -18.13 -31.17 27.77
CA THR A 23 -18.05 -30.18 28.86
C THR A 23 -16.78 -30.29 29.71
N LYS A 24 -16.15 -31.47 29.77
CA LYS A 24 -14.92 -31.67 30.54
C LYS A 24 -13.76 -30.90 29.90
N GLY A 25 -13.38 -29.79 30.54
CA GLY A 25 -12.21 -29.00 30.19
C GLY A 25 -12.48 -27.84 29.23
N VAL A 26 -13.72 -27.66 28.77
CA VAL A 26 -14.10 -26.51 27.93
C VAL A 26 -13.81 -25.19 28.63
N ASP A 27 -14.27 -25.05 29.87
CA ASP A 27 -14.11 -23.80 30.62
C ASP A 27 -12.61 -23.49 30.83
N SER A 28 -11.80 -24.51 31.15
CA SER A 28 -10.36 -24.32 31.31
C SER A 28 -9.66 -23.94 30.01
N VAL A 29 -10.02 -24.56 28.88
CA VAL A 29 -9.42 -24.24 27.58
C VAL A 29 -9.80 -22.82 27.15
N CYS A 30 -11.08 -22.44 27.32
CA CYS A 30 -11.52 -21.09 27.02
C CYS A 30 -10.79 -20.05 27.88
N GLN A 31 -10.70 -20.26 29.18
CA GLN A 31 -10.06 -19.32 30.10
C GLN A 31 -8.56 -19.20 29.84
N MET A 32 -7.87 -20.32 29.55
CA MET A 32 -6.45 -20.28 29.17
C MET A 32 -6.23 -19.47 27.89
N ASN A 33 -7.03 -19.71 26.86
CA ASN A 33 -6.91 -19.00 25.58
C ASN A 33 -7.26 -17.52 25.69
N LEU A 34 -8.21 -17.14 26.55
CA LEU A 34 -8.58 -15.74 26.80
C LEU A 34 -7.53 -14.97 27.62
N GLN A 35 -6.71 -15.70 28.40
CA GLN A 35 -5.56 -15.14 29.12
C GLN A 35 -4.31 -14.98 28.25
N GLU A 36 -4.33 -15.48 27.01
CA GLU A 36 -3.23 -15.23 26.08
C GLU A 36 -3.21 -13.77 25.60
N HIS A 37 -2.03 -13.33 25.15
CA HIS A 37 -1.83 -12.00 24.57
C HIS A 37 -2.57 -11.86 23.24
N LEU A 38 -2.83 -10.62 22.82
CA LEU A 38 -3.64 -10.31 21.64
C LEU A 38 -2.89 -10.58 20.33
N LEU A 39 -1.60 -10.26 20.31
CA LEU A 39 -0.75 -10.31 19.11
C LEU A 39 0.46 -11.21 19.31
N ILE A 40 0.91 -11.84 18.22
CA ILE A 40 2.17 -12.57 18.14
C ILE A 40 3.00 -11.94 17.01
N ARG A 41 4.23 -11.54 17.34
CA ARG A 41 5.23 -11.10 16.39
C ARG A 41 6.15 -12.26 16.01
N ASP A 42 6.29 -12.52 14.72
CA ASP A 42 7.22 -13.55 14.24
C ASP A 42 8.67 -13.05 14.37
N THR A 43 9.53 -13.85 15.01
CA THR A 43 10.92 -13.46 15.29
C THR A 43 11.76 -13.39 14.01
N SER A 44 11.39 -14.13 12.96
CA SER A 44 12.11 -14.12 11.67
C SER A 44 11.69 -12.98 10.76
N SER A 45 10.39 -12.80 10.55
CA SER A 45 9.84 -11.84 9.57
C SER A 45 9.48 -10.49 10.17
N ARG A 46 9.46 -10.35 11.51
CA ARG A 46 8.93 -9.19 12.25
C ARG A 46 7.45 -8.86 11.96
N LEU A 47 6.75 -9.73 11.22
CA LEU A 47 5.34 -9.55 10.90
C LEU A 47 4.46 -9.89 12.11
N LEU A 48 3.33 -9.20 12.20
CA LEU A 48 2.34 -9.42 13.23
C LEU A 48 1.32 -10.46 12.78
N SER A 49 0.82 -11.22 13.75
CA SER A 49 -0.27 -12.16 13.60
C SER A 49 -1.20 -12.09 14.80
N LEU A 50 -2.49 -12.36 14.57
CA LEU A 50 -3.48 -12.38 15.63
C LEU A 50 -3.35 -13.67 16.44
N ASN A 51 -3.31 -13.56 17.76
CA ASN A 51 -3.34 -14.71 18.65
C ASN A 51 -4.77 -15.05 19.10
N PHE A 52 -5.64 -15.32 18.12
CA PHE A 52 -6.98 -15.82 18.41
C PHE A 52 -7.12 -17.26 17.92
N LYS A 53 -7.17 -18.19 18.87
CA LYS A 53 -7.21 -19.62 18.58
C LYS A 53 -8.50 -20.01 17.85
N LYS A 54 -8.37 -20.83 16.81
CA LYS A 54 -9.51 -21.40 16.07
C LYS A 54 -10.40 -22.27 16.96
N GLU A 55 -9.85 -22.83 18.04
CA GLU A 55 -10.66 -23.57 19.03
C GLU A 55 -11.75 -22.66 19.63
N LEU A 56 -11.44 -21.42 20.04
CA LEU A 56 -12.45 -20.51 20.61
C LEU A 56 -13.60 -20.23 19.65
N VAL A 57 -13.30 -20.02 18.35
CA VAL A 57 -14.33 -19.82 17.32
C VAL A 57 -15.24 -21.05 17.18
N SER A 58 -14.67 -22.25 17.19
CA SER A 58 -15.42 -23.50 17.11
C SER A 58 -16.31 -23.70 18.34
N MET A 59 -15.77 -23.43 19.53
CA MET A 59 -16.51 -23.56 20.80
C MET A 59 -17.68 -22.58 20.88
N LEU A 60 -17.49 -21.32 20.48
CA LEU A 60 -18.56 -20.33 20.41
C LEU A 60 -19.67 -20.75 19.42
N LYS A 61 -19.30 -21.37 18.29
CA LYS A 61 -20.28 -21.92 17.34
C LYS A 61 -21.05 -23.09 17.95
N GLU A 62 -20.37 -24.00 18.65
CA GLU A 62 -20.99 -25.16 19.32
C GLU A 62 -21.98 -24.73 20.41
N VAL A 63 -21.61 -23.78 21.27
CA VAL A 63 -22.52 -23.20 22.28
C VAL A 63 -23.75 -22.57 21.62
N ARG A 64 -23.56 -21.85 20.50
CA ARG A 64 -24.67 -21.28 19.73
C ARG A 64 -25.60 -22.35 19.16
N TYR A 65 -25.09 -23.50 18.73
CA TYR A 65 -25.92 -24.61 18.27
C TYR A 65 -26.69 -25.26 19.42
N LEU A 66 -26.04 -25.47 20.57
CA LEU A 66 -26.69 -26.03 21.78
C LEU A 66 -27.83 -25.13 22.27
N LEU A 67 -27.65 -23.80 22.23
CA LEU A 67 -28.69 -22.83 22.54
C LEU A 67 -29.88 -22.91 21.57
N LYS A 68 -29.62 -23.05 20.26
CA LYS A 68 -30.68 -23.24 19.25
C LYS A 68 -31.44 -24.56 19.43
N MET A 69 -30.75 -25.60 19.88
CA MET A 69 -31.34 -26.90 20.22
C MET A 69 -32.10 -26.88 21.56
N LYS A 70 -32.09 -25.75 22.29
CA LYS A 70 -32.70 -25.59 23.62
C LYS A 70 -32.16 -26.58 24.65
N TRP A 71 -30.86 -26.87 24.57
CA TRP A 71 -30.18 -27.66 25.59
C TRP A 71 -30.01 -26.82 26.86
N ASN A 72 -30.55 -27.28 27.99
CA ASN A 72 -30.61 -26.48 29.22
C ASN A 72 -29.39 -26.62 30.14
N ASP A 73 -28.60 -27.68 29.98
CA ASP A 73 -27.48 -28.01 30.88
C ASP A 73 -26.14 -27.37 30.48
N ILE A 74 -26.17 -26.22 29.78
CA ILE A 74 -24.96 -25.51 29.36
C ILE A 74 -24.32 -24.82 30.58
N PRO A 75 -23.01 -24.98 30.83
CA PRO A 75 -22.29 -24.26 31.88
C PRO A 75 -22.49 -22.74 31.83
N SER A 76 -22.66 -22.09 32.98
CA SER A 76 -22.86 -20.64 33.07
C SER A 76 -21.68 -19.85 32.49
N GLY A 77 -20.44 -20.29 32.69
CA GLY A 77 -19.26 -19.64 32.12
C GLY A 77 -19.27 -19.58 30.59
N LEU A 78 -19.81 -20.61 29.92
CA LEU A 78 -19.97 -20.63 28.47
C LEU A 78 -21.10 -19.73 27.98
N LEU A 79 -22.17 -19.57 28.77
CA LEU A 79 -23.25 -18.64 28.46
C LEU A 79 -22.75 -17.19 28.56
N ASP A 80 -21.97 -16.88 29.60
CA ASP A 80 -21.36 -15.57 29.78
C ASP A 80 -20.37 -15.26 28.64
N LEU A 81 -19.53 -16.24 28.27
CA LEU A 81 -18.63 -16.14 27.13
C LEU A 81 -19.40 -15.91 25.81
N HIS A 82 -20.47 -16.67 25.59
CA HIS A 82 -21.31 -16.52 24.41
C HIS A 82 -21.96 -15.13 24.34
N SER A 83 -22.36 -14.54 25.47
CA SER A 83 -22.90 -13.17 25.51
C SER A 83 -21.90 -12.10 25.06
N LYS A 84 -20.59 -12.35 25.27
CA LYS A 84 -19.49 -11.48 24.83
C LYS A 84 -18.98 -11.78 23.42
N THR A 85 -19.54 -12.76 22.71
CA THR A 85 -19.10 -13.17 21.37
C THR A 85 -19.04 -12.01 20.39
N ASP A 86 -20.06 -11.16 20.38
CA ASP A 86 -20.11 -10.02 19.45
C ASP A 86 -19.01 -8.99 19.75
N THR A 87 -18.62 -8.85 21.02
CA THR A 87 -17.51 -8.00 21.45
C THR A 87 -16.18 -8.58 20.98
N TYR A 88 -15.93 -9.87 21.20
CA TYR A 88 -14.72 -10.53 20.71
C TYR A 88 -14.63 -10.51 19.19
N HIS A 89 -15.76 -10.71 18.48
CA HIS A 89 -15.78 -10.59 17.04
C HIS A 89 -15.37 -9.19 16.58
N LYS A 90 -15.86 -8.13 17.23
CA LYS A 90 -15.43 -6.76 16.93
C LYS A 90 -13.94 -6.57 17.16
N PHE A 91 -13.40 -7.10 18.27
CA PHE A 91 -11.97 -7.00 18.59
C PHE A 91 -11.12 -7.70 17.54
N VAL A 92 -11.45 -8.97 17.23
CA VAL A 92 -10.78 -9.79 16.24
C VAL A 92 -10.79 -9.12 14.86
N THR A 93 -11.94 -8.72 14.35
CA THR A 93 -12.03 -8.08 13.02
C THR A 93 -11.22 -6.77 12.96
N THR A 94 -11.22 -5.99 14.05
CA THR A 94 -10.49 -4.72 14.09
C THR A 94 -8.97 -4.96 14.17
N LEU A 95 -8.53 -5.93 14.97
CA LEU A 95 -7.13 -6.32 15.08
C LEU A 95 -6.62 -6.98 13.79
N GLU A 96 -7.43 -7.78 13.10
CA GLU A 96 -7.06 -8.35 11.79
C GLU A 96 -6.78 -7.25 10.76
N LEU A 97 -7.62 -6.21 10.71
CA LEU A 97 -7.40 -5.05 9.86
C LEU A 97 -6.12 -4.31 10.24
N LEU A 98 -5.89 -4.10 11.53
CA LEU A 98 -4.69 -3.46 12.06
C LEU A 98 -3.42 -4.22 11.66
N VAL A 99 -3.39 -5.54 11.91
CA VAL A 99 -2.27 -6.41 11.55
C VAL A 99 -2.01 -6.38 10.05
N THR A 100 -3.07 -6.41 9.24
CA THR A 100 -2.95 -6.32 7.77
C THR A 100 -2.35 -4.99 7.34
N SER A 101 -2.82 -3.86 7.89
CA SER A 101 -2.28 -2.54 7.60
C SER A 101 -0.82 -2.39 8.05
N TYR A 102 -0.48 -2.85 9.24
CA TYR A 102 0.89 -2.79 9.75
C TYR A 102 1.85 -3.64 8.89
N ASN A 103 1.49 -4.89 8.59
CA ASN A 103 2.32 -5.76 7.76
C ASN A 103 2.50 -5.17 6.35
N LYS A 104 1.43 -4.59 5.78
CA LYS A 104 1.52 -3.90 4.49
C LYS A 104 2.47 -2.71 4.52
N VAL A 105 2.42 -1.88 5.57
CA VAL A 105 3.38 -0.78 5.76
C VAL A 105 4.80 -1.35 5.83
N SER A 106 5.04 -2.32 6.71
CA SER A 106 6.36 -2.93 6.89
C SER A 106 6.92 -3.58 5.62
N GLU A 107 6.09 -4.21 4.78
CA GLU A 107 6.51 -4.86 3.54
C GLU A 107 6.68 -3.88 2.37
N SER A 108 5.97 -2.75 2.38
CA SER A 108 5.97 -1.77 1.27
C SER A 108 6.98 -0.63 1.43
N LEU A 109 7.59 -0.49 2.60
CA LEU A 109 8.56 0.56 2.87
C LEU A 109 9.85 0.37 2.08
N GLU A 110 10.22 1.40 1.33
CA GLU A 110 11.54 1.48 0.72
C GLU A 110 12.53 2.11 1.71
N PRO A 111 13.85 1.83 1.60
CA PRO A 111 14.83 2.31 2.57
C PRO A 111 14.82 3.83 2.78
N LEU A 112 14.55 4.62 1.74
CA LEU A 112 14.47 6.08 1.83
C LEU A 112 13.24 6.56 2.60
N GLU A 113 12.11 5.86 2.43
CA GLU A 113 10.87 6.16 3.15
C GLU A 113 10.94 5.68 4.60
N GLU A 114 11.55 4.52 4.85
CA GLU A 114 11.74 3.93 6.18
C GLU A 114 12.45 4.92 7.11
N HIS A 115 13.54 5.56 6.65
CA HIS A 115 14.25 6.56 7.45
C HIS A 115 13.37 7.77 7.83
N LEU A 116 12.44 8.18 6.96
CA LEU A 116 11.54 9.30 7.20
C LEU A 116 10.45 8.96 8.23
N VAL A 117 9.97 7.72 8.25
CA VAL A 117 8.89 7.29 9.16
C VAL A 117 9.39 6.48 10.35
N GLN A 118 10.70 6.24 10.49
CA GLN A 118 11.27 5.37 11.51
C GLN A 118 10.84 5.76 12.93
N SER A 119 10.86 7.06 13.26
CA SER A 119 10.45 7.52 14.59
C SER A 119 8.98 7.22 14.88
N GLU A 120 8.09 7.40 13.89
CA GLU A 120 6.66 7.09 14.07
C GLU A 120 6.43 5.57 14.13
N LEU A 121 7.19 4.77 13.37
CA LEU A 121 7.15 3.31 13.44
C LEU A 121 7.63 2.79 14.80
N ASP A 122 8.70 3.37 15.35
CA ASP A 122 9.21 2.99 16.67
C ASP A 122 8.20 3.31 17.78
N ASP A 123 7.47 4.42 17.66
CA ASP A 123 6.37 4.77 18.57
C ASP A 123 5.21 3.77 18.47
N VAL A 124 4.83 3.40 17.26
CA VAL A 124 3.80 2.36 17.02
C VAL A 124 4.25 1.01 17.59
N ASP A 125 5.50 0.62 17.36
CA ASP A 125 6.06 -0.63 17.88
C ASP A 125 6.06 -0.66 19.40
N ARG A 126 6.37 0.46 20.04
CA ARG A 126 6.30 0.61 21.50
C ARG A 126 4.89 0.40 22.02
N GLU A 127 3.88 0.93 21.33
CA GLU A 127 2.48 0.72 21.70
C GLU A 127 2.06 -0.74 21.48
N LEU A 128 2.52 -1.38 20.39
CA LEU A 128 2.22 -2.78 20.08
C LEU A 128 2.80 -3.76 21.09
N LEU A 129 3.93 -3.45 21.74
CA LEU A 129 4.49 -4.29 22.81
C LEU A 129 3.50 -4.53 23.96
N GLN A 130 2.59 -3.58 24.23
CA GLN A 130 1.54 -3.77 25.23
C GLN A 130 0.58 -4.89 24.82
N ALA A 131 0.19 -4.96 23.55
CA ALA A 131 -0.64 -6.04 22.99
C ALA A 131 0.08 -7.39 22.89
N GLU A 132 1.41 -7.38 22.79
CA GLU A 132 2.24 -8.59 22.69
C GLU A 132 2.57 -9.22 24.06
N HIS A 133 2.64 -8.42 25.13
CA HIS A 133 3.16 -8.89 26.42
C HIS A 133 2.28 -8.64 27.64
N THR A 134 1.35 -7.68 27.59
CA THR A 134 0.64 -7.22 28.79
C THR A 134 -0.88 -7.38 28.68
N LEU A 135 -1.45 -7.01 27.54
CA LEU A 135 -2.90 -7.06 27.32
C LEU A 135 -3.36 -8.48 26.99
N THR A 136 -4.47 -8.87 27.58
CA THR A 136 -5.19 -10.12 27.33
C THR A 136 -6.60 -9.82 26.83
N TRP A 137 -7.29 -10.83 26.30
CA TRP A 137 -8.65 -10.66 25.77
C TRP A 137 -9.69 -10.23 26.82
N GLU A 138 -9.43 -10.48 28.11
CA GLU A 138 -10.29 -10.10 29.23
C GLU A 138 -9.88 -8.80 29.93
N SER A 139 -8.79 -8.15 29.50
CA SER A 139 -8.32 -6.93 30.14
C SER A 139 -9.33 -5.78 29.98
N ASP A 140 -9.45 -4.94 31.01
CA ASP A 140 -10.28 -3.74 30.95
C ASP A 140 -9.65 -2.70 29.99
N GLY A 141 -10.48 -2.04 29.18
CA GLY A 141 -10.01 -0.98 28.27
C GLY A 141 -9.38 -1.48 26.95
N VAL A 142 -9.44 -2.78 26.67
CA VAL A 142 -8.86 -3.37 25.44
C VAL A 142 -9.45 -2.74 24.17
N TRP A 143 -10.74 -2.41 24.18
CA TRP A 143 -11.37 -1.81 23.02
C TRP A 143 -10.80 -0.42 22.70
N GLU A 144 -10.69 0.43 23.71
CA GLU A 144 -10.16 1.79 23.58
C GLU A 144 -8.70 1.77 23.11
N TYR A 145 -7.91 0.83 23.63
CA TYR A 145 -6.55 0.58 23.16
C TYR A 145 -6.53 0.15 21.69
N ILE A 146 -7.32 -0.86 21.30
CA ILE A 146 -7.38 -1.34 19.91
C ILE A 146 -7.76 -0.20 18.97
N GLN A 147 -8.73 0.64 19.36
CA GLN A 147 -9.13 1.79 18.56
C GLN A 147 -8.00 2.80 18.43
N GLY A 148 -7.30 3.15 19.52
CA GLY A 148 -6.19 4.09 19.51
C GLY A 148 -5.06 3.65 18.57
N VAL A 149 -4.57 2.41 18.74
CA VAL A 149 -3.47 1.89 17.91
C VAL A 149 -3.90 1.75 16.44
N ARG A 150 -5.15 1.33 16.18
CA ARG A 150 -5.68 1.26 14.82
C ARG A 150 -5.67 2.62 14.13
N GLU A 151 -6.11 3.68 14.79
CA GLU A 151 -6.16 5.02 14.17
C GLU A 151 -4.76 5.53 13.82
N VAL A 152 -3.76 5.29 14.68
CA VAL A 152 -2.36 5.68 14.41
C VAL A 152 -1.79 4.91 13.21
N ILE A 153 -1.96 3.59 13.17
CA ILE A 153 -1.47 2.76 12.06
C ILE A 153 -2.20 3.09 10.76
N TYR A 154 -3.50 3.36 10.84
CA TYR A 154 -4.30 3.74 9.67
C TYR A 154 -3.89 5.11 9.11
N ASP A 155 -3.66 6.11 9.98
CA ASP A 155 -3.12 7.41 9.58
C ASP A 155 -1.76 7.25 8.88
N LEU A 156 -0.86 6.44 9.44
CA LEU A 156 0.44 6.17 8.84
C LEU A 156 0.33 5.48 7.47
N ASP A 157 -0.45 4.39 7.35
CA ASP A 157 -0.64 3.70 6.06
C ASP A 157 -1.25 4.65 5.03
N THR A 158 -2.30 5.41 5.37
CA THR A 158 -2.95 6.33 4.42
C THR A 158 -2.00 7.42 3.92
N ARG A 159 -1.20 8.03 4.81
CA ARG A 159 -0.19 9.03 4.41
C ARG A 159 0.89 8.41 3.53
N LEU A 160 1.41 7.24 3.90
CA LEU A 160 2.45 6.55 3.14
C LEU A 160 1.97 6.15 1.74
N GLN A 161 0.77 5.57 1.62
CA GLN A 161 0.20 5.21 0.32
C GLN A 161 -0.03 6.44 -0.57
N LYS A 162 -0.45 7.56 0.03
CA LYS A 162 -0.62 8.80 -0.70
C LYS A 162 0.72 9.36 -1.19
N ALA A 163 1.77 9.33 -0.35
CA ALA A 163 3.11 9.75 -0.75
C ALA A 163 3.68 8.88 -1.88
N LYS A 164 3.48 7.57 -1.81
CA LYS A 164 3.83 6.62 -2.89
C LYS A 164 3.06 6.92 -4.18
N SER A 165 1.76 7.18 -4.08
CA SER A 165 0.94 7.56 -5.24
C SER A 165 1.47 8.85 -5.88
N ASN A 166 1.91 9.81 -5.09
CA ASN A 166 2.48 11.06 -5.59
C ASN A 166 3.80 10.82 -6.34
N ILE A 167 4.68 9.93 -5.84
CA ILE A 167 5.88 9.51 -6.58
C ILE A 167 5.50 8.82 -7.90
N CYS A 168 4.50 7.93 -7.91
CA CYS A 168 4.02 7.31 -9.15
C CYS A 168 3.53 8.37 -10.16
N THR A 169 2.85 9.42 -9.69
CA THR A 169 2.43 10.54 -10.53
C THR A 169 3.64 11.32 -11.08
N ILE A 170 4.65 11.60 -10.26
CA ILE A 170 5.91 12.24 -10.70
C ILE A 170 6.59 11.40 -11.78
N CYS A 171 6.73 10.09 -11.57
CA CYS A 171 7.26 9.17 -12.58
C CYS A 171 6.43 9.19 -13.86
N GLY A 172 5.09 9.28 -13.76
CA GLY A 172 4.20 9.43 -14.91
C GLY A 172 4.46 10.71 -15.70
N ILE A 173 4.63 11.85 -15.02
CA ILE A 173 4.97 13.14 -15.65
C ILE A 173 6.31 13.03 -16.40
N VAL A 174 7.31 12.41 -15.78
CA VAL A 174 8.63 12.20 -16.40
C VAL A 174 8.51 11.29 -17.63
N GLN A 175 7.70 10.23 -17.56
CA GLN A 175 7.43 9.35 -18.72
C GLN A 175 6.72 10.09 -19.85
N ASP A 176 5.75 10.94 -19.54
CA ASP A 176 5.09 11.78 -20.54
C ASP A 176 6.09 12.70 -21.23
N TRP A 177 7.09 13.21 -20.50
CA TRP A 177 8.14 14.02 -21.10
C TRP A 177 8.99 13.24 -22.12
N LEU A 178 9.23 11.93 -21.93
CA LEU A 178 9.96 11.11 -22.91
C LEU A 178 9.26 11.02 -24.27
N SER A 179 7.95 11.21 -24.30
CA SER A 179 7.16 11.26 -25.53
C SER A 179 7.27 12.61 -26.26
N LEU A 180 7.84 13.64 -25.61
CA LEU A 180 8.02 14.95 -26.21
C LEU A 180 9.10 14.90 -27.28
N GLN A 181 8.70 15.15 -28.52
CA GLN A 181 9.62 15.38 -29.61
C GLN A 181 10.03 16.86 -29.61
N LEU A 182 11.29 17.15 -29.27
CA LEU A 182 11.83 18.51 -29.33
C LEU A 182 11.90 19.02 -30.78
N PHE A 183 12.12 18.11 -31.73
CA PHE A 183 12.13 18.38 -33.16
C PHE A 183 10.95 17.67 -33.82
N LYS A 184 10.14 18.41 -34.58
CA LYS A 184 9.08 17.83 -35.41
C LYS A 184 9.42 18.02 -36.88
N CYS A 185 9.47 16.92 -37.64
CA CYS A 185 9.22 17.02 -39.08
C CYS A 185 7.73 17.30 -39.28
N LYS A 186 7.39 18.26 -40.15
CA LYS A 186 5.99 18.43 -40.58
C LYS A 186 5.48 17.12 -41.23
N ASP A 187 4.16 16.98 -41.33
CA ASP A 187 3.45 15.74 -41.69
C ASP A 187 4.08 14.79 -42.72
N LYS A 188 3.70 13.50 -42.62
CA LYS A 188 4.01 12.39 -43.57
C LYS A 188 3.42 12.58 -44.99
N LYS A 189 2.97 13.77 -45.35
CA LYS A 189 2.60 14.11 -46.73
C LYS A 189 3.74 14.93 -47.31
N SER A 190 4.61 14.24 -48.04
CA SER A 190 5.49 14.73 -49.12
C SER A 190 5.81 16.23 -49.03
N GLU A 191 7.06 16.57 -48.68
CA GLU A 191 7.65 17.92 -48.57
C GLU A 191 7.70 18.54 -47.17
N SER A 192 8.00 17.75 -46.14
CA SER A 192 8.21 18.27 -44.79
C SER A 192 9.69 18.35 -44.44
N LEU A 193 10.28 19.49 -44.78
CA LEU A 193 11.59 19.88 -44.25
C LEU A 193 11.53 19.95 -42.72
N LEU A 194 12.69 19.78 -42.09
CA LEU A 194 12.89 20.06 -40.69
C LEU A 194 12.48 21.50 -40.46
N ASP A 195 11.47 21.71 -39.61
CA ASP A 195 10.99 23.06 -39.35
C ASP A 195 12.07 23.77 -38.52
N ILE A 196 12.93 24.56 -39.17
CA ILE A 196 13.98 25.38 -38.53
C ILE A 196 13.39 26.72 -38.04
N VAL A 197 12.23 27.14 -38.57
CA VAL A 197 11.52 28.37 -38.19
C VAL A 197 10.35 28.12 -37.21
N GLY A 198 9.66 26.99 -37.30
CA GLY A 198 8.70 26.48 -36.29
C GLY A 198 9.23 25.63 -35.11
N PRO A 199 10.53 25.36 -34.90
CA PRO A 199 11.03 24.65 -33.73
C PRO A 199 10.85 25.51 -32.49
N SER A 200 10.78 26.84 -32.61
CA SER A 200 10.32 27.74 -31.56
C SER A 200 8.95 27.32 -31.03
N THR A 201 7.96 27.04 -31.89
CA THR A 201 6.61 26.66 -31.39
C THR A 201 6.54 25.27 -30.76
N SER A 202 7.33 24.30 -31.24
CA SER A 202 7.35 22.94 -30.69
C SER A 202 8.20 22.85 -29.44
N LEU A 203 9.36 23.52 -29.42
CA LEU A 203 10.19 23.71 -28.23
C LEU A 203 9.45 24.54 -27.17
N GLU A 204 8.73 25.60 -27.54
CA GLU A 204 7.90 26.38 -26.61
C GLU A 204 6.76 25.53 -26.04
N ARG A 205 6.12 24.67 -26.84
CA ARG A 205 5.11 23.73 -26.34
C ARG A 205 5.71 22.72 -25.36
N SER A 206 6.83 22.10 -25.71
CA SER A 206 7.52 21.14 -24.83
C SER A 206 8.03 21.84 -23.56
N SER A 207 8.60 23.04 -23.67
CA SER A 207 9.04 23.86 -22.54
C SER A 207 7.89 24.24 -21.62
N LYS A 208 6.73 24.64 -22.17
CA LYS A 208 5.51 24.88 -21.37
C LYS A 208 5.02 23.62 -20.67
N SER A 209 5.07 22.47 -21.34
CA SER A 209 4.69 21.17 -20.75
C SER A 209 5.63 20.78 -19.61
N ILE A 210 6.94 21.02 -19.77
CA ILE A 210 7.95 20.75 -18.74
C ILE A 210 7.78 21.70 -17.55
N HIS A 211 7.55 22.99 -17.79
CA HIS A 211 7.29 23.96 -16.71
C HIS A 211 6.01 23.60 -15.94
N SER A 212 4.91 23.36 -16.65
CA SER A 212 3.65 22.92 -16.04
C SER A 212 3.80 21.61 -15.25
N GLY A 213 4.59 20.66 -15.75
CA GLY A 213 4.89 19.43 -15.03
C GLY A 213 5.77 19.69 -13.80
N GLY A 214 6.75 20.58 -13.91
CA GLY A 214 7.64 20.97 -12.82
C GLY A 214 6.92 21.68 -11.67
N ASP A 215 5.96 22.56 -11.99
CA ASP A 215 5.09 23.20 -11.00
C ASP A 215 4.25 22.15 -10.26
N HIS A 216 3.68 21.19 -11.00
CA HIS A 216 2.90 20.11 -10.39
C HIS A 216 3.76 19.17 -9.53
N ILE A 217 4.99 18.87 -9.95
CA ILE A 217 5.95 18.09 -9.15
C ILE A 217 6.28 18.82 -7.85
N HIS A 218 6.45 20.15 -7.89
CA HIS A 218 6.66 20.94 -6.67
C HIS A 218 5.46 20.86 -5.72
N GLU A 219 4.23 20.95 -6.23
CA GLU A 219 3.02 20.76 -5.42
C GLU A 219 2.98 19.38 -4.76
N LEU A 220 3.30 18.32 -5.51
CA LEU A 220 3.34 16.95 -5.00
C LEU A 220 4.44 16.74 -3.95
N LEU A 221 5.60 17.39 -4.11
CA LEU A 221 6.69 17.33 -3.13
C LEU A 221 6.34 18.07 -1.85
N LEU A 222 5.67 19.22 -1.94
CA LEU A 222 5.15 19.93 -0.77
C LEU A 222 4.08 19.11 -0.05
N GLU A 223 3.18 18.45 -0.80
CA GLU A 223 2.22 17.51 -0.22
C GLU A 223 2.96 16.37 0.51
N ASN A 224 3.95 15.73 -0.13
CA ASN A 224 4.73 14.65 0.47
C ASN A 224 5.47 15.08 1.74
N GLN A 225 5.99 16.31 1.79
CA GLN A 225 6.58 16.85 3.00
C GLN A 225 5.59 16.85 4.17
N THR A 226 4.36 17.31 3.93
CA THR A 226 3.30 17.30 4.95
C THR A 226 2.87 15.89 5.34
N LEU A 227 2.84 14.96 4.37
CA LEU A 227 2.49 13.56 4.59
C LEU A 227 3.56 12.83 5.41
N PHE A 228 4.85 13.10 5.21
CA PHE A 228 5.91 12.54 6.03
C PHE A 228 6.14 13.30 7.34
N LYS A 229 5.54 14.48 7.51
CA LYS A 229 5.83 15.42 8.61
C LYS A 229 7.33 15.74 8.73
N ALA A 230 8.02 15.76 7.59
CA ALA A 230 9.47 15.89 7.54
C ALA A 230 9.92 17.34 7.72
N GLU A 231 11.01 17.55 8.46
CA GLU A 231 11.66 18.86 8.56
C GLU A 231 12.52 19.13 7.31
N LEU A 232 12.59 20.40 6.88
CA LEU A 232 13.35 20.78 5.67
C LEU A 232 14.84 20.46 5.78
N ASP A 233 15.39 20.56 6.99
CA ASP A 233 16.83 20.38 7.26
C ASP A 233 17.18 18.91 7.59
N ASP A 234 16.19 18.00 7.57
CA ASP A 234 16.42 16.58 7.85
C ASP A 234 17.20 15.91 6.72
N VAL A 235 18.23 15.14 7.10
CA VAL A 235 19.08 14.39 6.18
C VAL A 235 18.27 13.35 5.41
N ALA A 236 17.29 12.70 6.06
CA ALA A 236 16.43 11.72 5.40
C ALA A 236 15.57 12.39 4.31
N TRP A 237 15.04 13.59 4.59
CA TRP A 237 14.27 14.37 3.63
C TRP A 237 15.12 14.83 2.45
N GLN A 238 16.34 15.29 2.70
CA GLN A 238 17.28 15.68 1.64
C GLN A 238 17.67 14.48 0.75
N ALA A 239 17.84 13.29 1.33
CA ALA A 239 18.08 12.07 0.57
C ALA A 239 16.89 11.69 -0.33
N TYR A 240 15.65 11.85 0.18
CA TYR A 240 14.43 11.66 -0.59
C TYR A 240 14.32 12.65 -1.76
N LEU A 241 14.58 13.93 -1.51
CA LEU A 241 14.61 14.96 -2.57
C LEU A 241 15.68 14.67 -3.63
N ALA A 242 16.88 14.25 -3.21
CA ALA A 242 17.96 13.89 -4.13
C ALA A 242 17.59 12.71 -5.04
N HIS A 243 16.81 11.74 -4.53
CA HIS A 243 16.31 10.63 -5.34
C HIS A 243 15.31 11.10 -6.42
N VAL A 244 14.38 11.99 -6.04
CA VAL A 244 13.43 12.57 -7.00
C VAL A 244 14.19 13.42 -8.03
N ASP A 245 15.13 14.25 -7.59
CA ASP A 245 15.94 15.10 -8.48
C ASP A 245 16.74 14.27 -9.50
N ALA A 246 17.35 13.16 -9.07
CA ALA A 246 18.03 12.23 -9.98
C ALA A 246 17.06 11.66 -11.03
N THR A 247 15.84 11.29 -10.62
CA THR A 247 14.81 10.78 -11.54
C THR A 247 14.40 11.84 -12.57
N LEU A 248 14.25 13.10 -12.15
CA LEU A 248 13.94 14.23 -13.04
C LEU A 248 15.09 14.49 -14.00
N PHE A 249 16.33 14.49 -13.51
CA PHE A 249 17.53 14.71 -14.30
C PHE A 249 17.70 13.64 -15.39
N ASP A 250 17.50 12.37 -15.05
CA ASP A 250 17.53 11.26 -16.00
C ASP A 250 16.41 11.40 -17.03
N GLY A 251 15.21 11.78 -16.59
CA GLY A 251 14.07 12.10 -17.44
C GLY A 251 14.43 13.13 -18.51
N LEU A 252 14.92 14.30 -18.10
CA LEU A 252 15.29 15.40 -18.99
C LEU A 252 16.42 15.02 -19.95
N THR A 253 17.44 14.31 -19.44
CA THR A 253 18.56 13.84 -20.26
C THR A 253 18.10 12.86 -21.35
N ASN A 254 17.15 11.98 -21.03
CA ASN A 254 16.59 11.04 -21.98
C ASN A 254 15.75 11.71 -23.07
N ILE A 255 15.05 12.82 -22.79
CA ILE A 255 14.34 13.60 -23.83
C ILE A 255 15.33 14.13 -24.87
N ILE A 256 16.44 14.69 -24.39
CA ILE A 256 17.50 15.24 -25.24
C ILE A 256 18.12 14.11 -26.07
N ASN A 257 18.43 12.98 -25.43
CA ASN A 257 18.98 11.82 -26.13
C ASN A 257 18.02 11.27 -27.19
N ASN A 258 16.73 11.10 -26.88
CA ASN A 258 15.72 10.65 -27.85
C ASN A 258 15.62 11.60 -29.06
N SER A 259 15.70 12.90 -28.80
CA SER A 259 15.67 13.92 -29.84
C SER A 259 16.91 13.85 -30.75
N PHE A 260 18.10 13.61 -30.19
CA PHE A 260 19.32 13.40 -30.97
C PHE A 260 19.31 12.08 -31.72
N GLN A 261 18.83 10.99 -31.12
CA GLN A 261 18.68 9.70 -31.79
C GLN A 261 17.77 9.83 -33.00
N MET A 262 16.64 10.55 -32.88
CA MET A 262 15.77 10.84 -34.02
C MET A 262 16.51 11.57 -35.15
N LEU A 263 17.37 12.54 -34.85
CA LEU A 263 18.18 13.22 -35.87
C LEU A 263 19.20 12.27 -36.51
N LEU A 264 19.89 11.45 -35.70
CA LEU A 264 20.88 10.49 -36.17
C LEU A 264 20.26 9.44 -37.10
N THR A 265 19.11 8.86 -36.73
CA THR A 265 18.37 7.90 -37.56
C THR A 265 17.96 8.52 -38.90
N ASN A 266 17.50 9.77 -38.90
CA ASN A 266 17.12 10.47 -40.13
C ASN A 266 18.33 10.93 -40.97
N MET A 267 19.56 10.84 -40.46
CA MET A 267 20.80 11.11 -41.21
C MET A 267 21.46 9.84 -41.76
N ASP A 268 20.97 8.65 -41.40
CA ASP A 268 21.51 7.39 -41.93
C ASP A 268 21.05 7.17 -43.38
N LEU A 269 22.00 6.88 -44.26
CA LEU A 269 21.81 6.68 -45.69
C LEU A 269 21.20 5.30 -46.02
N GLN A 270 21.17 4.37 -45.05
CA GLN A 270 20.68 3.01 -45.25
C GLN A 270 19.17 2.85 -45.00
N GLU A 271 18.56 3.74 -44.21
CA GLU A 271 17.12 3.77 -43.99
C GLU A 271 16.45 4.73 -44.97
N ALA A 272 15.15 4.53 -45.27
CA ALA A 272 14.38 5.42 -46.14
C ALA A 272 14.16 6.78 -45.44
N ALA A 273 15.22 7.58 -45.38
CA ALA A 273 15.30 8.82 -44.64
C ALA A 273 14.35 9.88 -45.23
N VAL A 274 13.60 10.54 -44.36
CA VAL A 274 12.74 11.66 -44.75
C VAL A 274 13.64 12.88 -45.04
N PRO A 275 13.48 13.57 -46.18
CA PRO A 275 14.31 14.73 -46.51
C PRO A 275 14.17 15.84 -45.46
N MET A 276 15.27 16.18 -44.78
CA MET A 276 15.29 17.17 -43.69
C MET A 276 15.55 18.61 -44.15
N PHE A 277 16.31 18.80 -45.24
CA PHE A 277 16.71 20.14 -45.69
C PHE A 277 16.46 20.31 -47.19
N GLU A 278 16.01 21.49 -47.59
CA GLU A 278 15.97 21.92 -49.00
C GLU A 278 17.12 22.90 -49.20
N VAL A 279 17.98 22.62 -50.19
CA VAL A 279 19.05 23.51 -50.60
C VAL A 279 18.64 24.12 -51.94
N ARG A 280 18.50 25.45 -51.99
CA ARG A 280 18.24 26.19 -53.24
C ARG A 280 19.53 26.83 -53.70
N LEU A 281 19.90 26.59 -54.96
CA LEU A 281 21.02 27.23 -55.62
C LEU A 281 20.48 28.39 -56.46
N GLU A 282 20.78 29.62 -56.05
CA GLU A 282 20.43 30.82 -56.81
C GLU A 282 21.66 31.33 -57.57
N LEU A 283 21.47 31.65 -58.85
CA LEU A 283 22.48 32.32 -59.66
C LEU A 283 22.40 33.82 -59.41
N ASP A 284 23.38 34.35 -58.67
CA ASP A 284 23.57 35.79 -58.55
C ASP A 284 24.18 36.31 -59.87
N THR A 285 23.46 37.19 -60.56
CA THR A 285 23.90 37.77 -61.84
C THR A 285 24.73 39.04 -61.64
N SER A 286 25.11 39.37 -60.41
CA SER A 286 26.10 40.40 -60.15
C SER A 286 27.53 39.84 -60.31
N GLU A 287 27.93 39.57 -61.56
CA GLU A 287 29.36 39.47 -61.89
C GLU A 287 30.04 40.84 -61.71
N PRO A 288 31.26 40.88 -61.17
CA PRO A 288 32.03 42.10 -61.00
C PRO A 288 32.39 42.68 -62.37
N HIS A 289 32.12 43.96 -62.55
CA HIS A 289 32.63 44.75 -63.67
C HIS A 289 34.15 44.55 -63.82
N LEU A 290 34.54 43.82 -64.86
CA LEU A 290 35.89 43.75 -65.42
C LEU A 290 36.20 45.04 -66.19
#